data_AF-A0A9N9K9S1-F1
#
_entry.id   AF-A0A9N9K9S1-F1
#
_cell.length_a   1.000
_cell.length_b   1.000
_cell.length_c   1.000
_cell.angle_alpha   90.00
_cell.angle_beta   90.00
_cell.angle_gamma   90.00
#
_symmetry.space_group_name_H-M   'P 1'
#
loop_
_entity.id
_entity.type
_entity.pdbx_description
1 polymer ?
#
loop_
_entity_poly.entity_id
_entity_poly.type
_entity_poly.pdbx_seq_one_letter_code
_entity_poly.pdbx_strand_id
1 'polypeptide(L)'
;TNRTTDCHIAIFDSIAENFKHNRTVQLITNFLFEYTRDTRKVTIERTSKIPCSLVNSPKQRNNVDCGIYVLHFAETFMWNSETLKRQIIRGRTDENSWDPYNLPDKRNSIL
;
A
#
# COMPACT_ATOMS: atom_id res chain seq x y z
N THR A 1 -6.70 -19.06 -16.40
CA THR A 1 -5.94 -17.90 -16.94
C THR A 1 -5.50 -17.03 -15.78
N ASN A 2 -4.21 -17.07 -15.41
CA ASN A 2 -3.66 -16.18 -14.39
C ASN A 2 -3.64 -14.75 -14.95
N ARG A 3 -4.73 -13.99 -14.76
CA ARG A 3 -4.67 -12.54 -14.95
C ARG A 3 -3.78 -11.98 -13.85
N THR A 4 -2.52 -11.71 -14.17
CA THR A 4 -1.75 -10.73 -13.44
C THR A 4 -2.54 -9.43 -13.47
N THR A 5 -2.89 -8.91 -12.30
CA THR A 5 -3.49 -7.58 -12.20
C THR A 5 -2.39 -6.57 -12.46
N ASP A 6 -2.39 -5.95 -13.63
CA ASP A 6 -1.35 -4.97 -14.04
C ASP A 6 -1.36 -3.70 -13.18
N CYS A 7 -2.44 -3.49 -12.40
CA CYS A 7 -2.58 -2.38 -11.47
C CYS A 7 -3.27 -2.86 -10.18
N HIS A 8 -2.72 -2.46 -9.03
CA HIS A 8 -3.27 -2.75 -7.69
C HIS A 8 -2.95 -1.57 -6.77
N ILE A 9 -3.93 -1.14 -5.97
CA ILE A 9 -3.75 -0.10 -4.96
C ILE A 9 -3.57 -0.77 -3.59
N ALA A 10 -2.34 -0.81 -3.10
CA ALA A 10 -2.02 -1.29 -1.76
C ALA A 10 -2.09 -0.14 -0.75
N ILE A 11 -2.83 -0.33 0.34
CA ILE A 11 -2.98 0.67 1.40
C ILE A 11 -2.22 0.20 2.64
N PHE A 12 -1.24 0.99 3.06
CA PHE A 12 -0.50 0.77 4.29
C PHE A 12 -1.01 1.74 5.34
N ASP A 13 -1.61 1.19 6.39
CA ASP A 13 -2.16 1.97 7.49
C ASP A 13 -1.90 1.23 8.81
N SER A 14 -1.09 1.85 9.66
CA SER A 14 -0.70 1.34 10.98
C SER A 14 -1.82 1.45 12.01
N ILE A 15 -2.90 2.17 11.73
CA ILE A 15 -4.03 2.40 12.64
C ILE A 15 -5.24 1.56 12.22
N ALA A 16 -5.57 1.50 10.93
CA ALA A 16 -6.81 0.85 10.48
C ALA A 16 -6.83 -0.66 10.73
N GLU A 17 -7.83 -1.15 11.47
CA GLU A 17 -8.14 -2.57 11.58
C GLU A 17 -8.98 -3.08 10.40
N ASN A 18 -9.78 -2.20 9.81
CA ASN A 18 -10.70 -2.49 8.72
C ASN A 18 -10.53 -1.48 7.59
N PHE A 19 -10.91 -1.86 6.37
CA PHE A 19 -10.80 -1.00 5.21
C PHE A 19 -11.75 0.22 5.32
N LYS A 20 -11.18 1.43 5.43
CA LYS A 20 -11.93 2.70 5.55
C LYS A 20 -11.56 3.76 4.48
N HIS A 21 -10.84 3.39 3.44
CA HIS A 21 -10.16 4.32 2.52
C HIS A 21 -10.90 4.56 1.20
N ASN A 22 -12.23 4.34 1.16
CA ASN A 22 -13.03 4.40 -0.07
C ASN A 22 -12.83 5.70 -0.86
N ARG A 23 -12.83 6.84 -0.16
CA ARG A 23 -12.70 8.15 -0.80
C ARG A 23 -11.31 8.33 -1.42
N THR A 24 -10.25 7.97 -0.70
CA THR A 24 -8.87 8.04 -1.19
C THR A 24 -8.66 7.13 -2.39
N VAL A 25 -9.16 5.89 -2.34
CA VAL A 25 -9.08 4.96 -3.48
C VAL A 25 -9.82 5.50 -4.69
N GLN A 26 -11.00 6.10 -4.52
CA GLN A 26 -11.74 6.72 -5.61
C GLN A 26 -10.96 7.88 -6.23
N LEU A 27 -10.35 8.75 -5.42
CA LEU A 27 -9.54 9.86 -5.90
C LEU A 27 -8.32 9.38 -6.70
N ILE A 28 -7.58 8.41 -6.18
CA ILE A 28 -6.42 7.82 -6.86
C ILE A 28 -6.84 7.14 -8.17
N THR A 29 -7.95 6.38 -8.15
CA THR A 29 -8.47 5.70 -9.35
C THR A 29 -8.82 6.71 -10.43
N ASN A 30 -9.56 7.77 -10.08
CA ASN A 30 -9.91 8.83 -11.03
C ASN A 30 -8.67 9.52 -11.57
N PHE A 31 -7.70 9.85 -10.71
CA PHE A 31 -6.44 10.44 -11.12
C PHE A 31 -5.70 9.55 -12.13
N LEU A 32 -5.58 8.25 -11.88
CA LEU A 32 -4.92 7.30 -12.78
C LEU A 32 -5.63 7.20 -14.14
N PHE A 33 -6.97 7.25 -14.17
CA PHE A 33 -7.74 7.22 -15.40
C PHE A 33 -7.51 8.47 -16.25
N GLU A 34 -7.59 9.65 -15.62
CA GLU A 34 -7.34 10.93 -16.29
C GLU A 34 -5.89 11.02 -16.77
N TYR A 35 -4.92 10.65 -15.92
CA TYR A 35 -3.50 10.60 -16.28
C TYR A 35 -3.23 9.68 -17.47
N THR A 36 -3.84 8.50 -17.49
CA THR A 36 -3.67 7.52 -18.59
C THR A 36 -4.28 8.03 -19.89
N ARG A 37 -5.45 8.67 -19.82
CA ARG A 37 -6.05 9.34 -20.99
C ARG A 37 -5.13 10.40 -21.54
N ASP A 38 -4.57 11.24 -20.69
CA ASP A 38 -3.80 12.40 -21.11
C ASP A 38 -2.41 12.00 -21.66
N THR A 39 -1.74 11.04 -21.01
CA THR A 39 -0.35 10.66 -21.33
C THR A 39 -0.23 9.48 -22.31
N ARG A 40 -1.15 8.52 -22.26
CA ARG A 40 -1.12 7.31 -23.11
C ARG A 40 -2.17 7.32 -24.23
N LYS A 41 -3.09 8.29 -24.22
CA LYS A 41 -4.24 8.36 -25.14
C LYS A 41 -5.14 7.12 -25.07
N VAL A 42 -5.15 6.46 -23.90
CA VAL A 42 -5.98 5.29 -23.62
C VAL A 42 -7.10 5.71 -22.67
N THR A 43 -8.34 5.47 -23.09
CA THR A 43 -9.53 5.70 -22.25
C THR A 43 -9.87 4.43 -21.50
N ILE A 44 -9.88 4.49 -20.16
CA ILE A 44 -10.33 3.40 -19.30
C ILE A 44 -11.82 3.59 -19.02
N GLU A 45 -12.62 2.52 -19.12
CA GLU A 45 -14.05 2.59 -18.79
C GLU A 45 -14.25 2.97 -17.33
N ARG A 46 -15.20 3.86 -17.04
CA ARG A 46 -15.50 4.29 -15.65
C ARG A 46 -15.98 3.16 -14.73
N THR A 47 -16.49 2.07 -15.32
CA THR A 47 -16.90 0.84 -14.62
C THR A 47 -15.71 -0.04 -14.25
N SER A 48 -14.52 0.20 -14.80
CA SER A 48 -13.31 -0.54 -14.49
C SER A 48 -12.96 -0.34 -13.02
N LYS A 49 -12.68 -1.45 -12.33
CA LYS A 49 -12.24 -1.44 -10.94
C LYS A 49 -10.76 -1.78 -10.88
N ILE A 50 -9.98 -0.93 -10.21
CA ILE A 50 -8.62 -1.27 -9.81
C ILE A 50 -8.72 -2.05 -8.49
N PRO A 51 -8.21 -3.29 -8.41
CA PRO A 51 -8.12 -4.02 -7.15
C PRO A 51 -7.42 -3.18 -6.08
N CYS A 52 -7.97 -3.19 -4.86
CA CYS A 52 -7.37 -2.50 -3.72
C CYS A 52 -7.44 -3.38 -2.48
N SER A 53 -6.43 -3.26 -1.61
CA SER A 53 -6.40 -3.99 -0.34
C SER A 53 -5.74 -3.18 0.76
N LEU A 54 -6.27 -3.32 1.98
CA LEU A 54 -5.54 -2.95 3.19
C LEU A 54 -4.46 -4.01 3.42
N VAL A 55 -3.21 -3.59 3.48
CA VAL A 55 -2.09 -4.49 3.65
C VAL A 55 -2.00 -4.90 5.11
N ASN A 56 -1.98 -6.21 5.36
CA ASN A 56 -1.67 -6.75 6.67
C ASN A 56 -0.23 -6.41 7.03
N SER A 57 -0.07 -5.56 8.04
CA SER A 57 1.17 -4.86 8.41
C SER A 57 1.14 -4.52 9.91
N PRO A 58 2.31 -4.33 10.55
CA PRO A 58 2.41 -3.95 11.95
C PRO A 58 1.53 -2.76 12.31
N LYS A 59 0.83 -2.86 13.44
CA LYS A 59 -0.03 -1.79 13.95
C LYS A 59 0.70 -0.92 14.96
N GLN A 60 0.46 0.39 14.88
CA GLN A 60 0.97 1.32 15.87
C GLN A 60 0.16 1.19 17.16
N ARG A 61 0.86 1.23 18.29
CA ARG A 61 0.24 1.18 19.63
C ARG A 61 0.02 2.56 20.25
N ASN A 62 0.61 3.60 19.65
CA ASN A 62 0.48 4.99 20.09
C ASN A 62 -0.17 5.84 18.99
N ASN A 63 -0.42 7.11 19.30
CA ASN A 63 -1.10 8.07 18.42
C ASN A 63 -0.15 9.00 17.65
N VAL A 64 1.18 8.85 17.79
CA VAL A 64 2.17 9.82 17.26
C VAL A 64 3.18 9.21 16.28
N ASP A 65 3.20 7.89 16.11
CA ASP A 65 4.20 7.19 15.27
C ASP A 65 3.74 6.91 13.83
N CYS A 66 2.55 7.34 13.40
CA CYS A 66 2.06 7.00 12.05
C CYS A 66 3.04 7.40 10.93
N GLY A 67 3.74 8.53 11.07
CA GLY A 67 4.81 8.93 10.15
C GLY A 67 6.01 7.98 10.14
N ILE A 68 6.43 7.47 11.31
CA ILE A 68 7.52 6.49 11.43
C ILE A 68 7.13 5.18 10.73
N TYR A 69 5.88 4.73 10.91
CA TYR A 69 5.38 3.53 10.23
C TYR A 69 5.33 3.71 8.71
N VAL A 70 4.92 4.89 8.19
CA VAL A 70 4.97 5.18 6.75
C VAL A 70 6.39 5.04 6.20
N LEU A 71 7.39 5.61 6.89
CA LEU A 71 8.80 5.50 6.49
C LEU A 71 9.30 4.05 6.55
N HIS A 72 8.91 3.31 7.58
CA HIS A 72 9.21 1.89 7.71
C HIS A 72 8.67 1.07 6.55
N PHE A 73 7.37 1.20 6.25
CA PHE A 73 6.74 0.46 5.15
C PHE A 73 7.39 0.79 3.80
N ALA A 74 7.72 2.05 3.55
CA ALA A 74 8.41 2.47 2.33
C ALA A 74 9.79 1.82 2.21
N GLU A 75 10.60 1.85 3.27
CA GLU A 75 11.94 1.27 3.29
C GLU A 75 11.91 -0.25 3.09
N THR A 76 11.10 -0.97 3.86
CA THR A 76 10.99 -2.43 3.74
C THR A 76 10.46 -2.83 2.37
N PHE A 77 9.50 -2.08 1.83
CA PHE A 77 8.99 -2.31 0.47
C PHE A 77 10.08 -2.09 -0.57
N MET A 78 10.88 -1.02 -0.49
CA MET A 78 11.97 -0.78 -1.44
C MET A 78 13.05 -1.87 -1.38
N TRP A 79 13.36 -2.38 -0.19
CA TRP A 79 14.37 -3.42 -0.01
C TRP A 79 13.95 -4.78 -0.58
N ASN A 80 12.67 -5.15 -0.49
CA ASN A 80 12.17 -6.47 -0.91
C ASN A 80 10.92 -6.41 -1.80
N SER A 81 10.89 -5.43 -2.71
CA SER A 81 9.71 -5.06 -3.51
C SER A 81 9.11 -6.22 -4.29
N GLU A 82 9.93 -7.07 -4.93
CA GLU A 82 9.46 -8.20 -5.73
C GLU A 82 8.75 -9.28 -4.91
N THR A 83 9.23 -9.54 -3.68
CA THR A 83 8.58 -10.51 -2.79
C THR A 83 7.30 -9.92 -2.21
N LEU A 84 7.38 -8.69 -1.68
CA LEU A 84 6.25 -8.03 -1.04
C LEU A 84 5.12 -7.74 -2.03
N LYS A 85 5.41 -7.29 -3.24
CA LYS A 85 4.41 -7.11 -4.31
C LYS A 85 3.60 -8.39 -4.55
N ARG A 86 4.28 -9.53 -4.67
CA ARG A 86 3.61 -10.83 -4.87
C ARG A 86 2.77 -11.24 -3.67
N GLN A 87 3.27 -11.01 -2.45
CA GLN A 87 2.53 -11.32 -1.23
C GLN A 87 1.30 -10.41 -1.06
N ILE A 88 1.44 -9.10 -1.29
CA ILE A 88 0.36 -8.11 -1.20
C ILE A 88 -0.77 -8.45 -2.17
N ILE A 89 -0.45 -8.70 -3.45
CA ILE A 89 -1.46 -9.06 -4.47
C ILE A 89 -2.19 -10.36 -4.10
N ARG A 90 -1.50 -11.29 -3.44
CA ARG A 90 -2.07 -12.57 -2.98
C ARG A 90 -2.74 -12.49 -1.60
N GLY A 91 -2.70 -11.34 -0.92
CA GLY A 91 -3.19 -11.19 0.45
C GLY A 91 -2.43 -12.05 1.48
N ARG A 92 -1.12 -12.24 1.30
CA ARG A 92 -0.27 -13.14 2.11
C ARG A 92 0.80 -12.42 2.95
N THR A 93 0.69 -11.11 3.14
CA THR A 93 1.56 -10.43 4.10
C THR A 93 1.08 -10.66 5.53
N ASP A 94 2.01 -10.58 6.45
CA ASP A 94 1.82 -10.60 7.90
C ASP A 94 2.81 -9.65 8.57
N GLU A 95 2.77 -9.51 9.89
CA GLU A 95 3.67 -8.60 10.61
C GLU A 95 5.16 -8.90 10.36
N ASN A 96 5.53 -10.17 10.24
CA ASN A 96 6.91 -10.60 10.01
C ASN A 96 7.43 -10.22 8.62
N SER A 97 6.52 -10.07 7.65
CA SER A 97 6.83 -9.58 6.31
C SER A 97 7.40 -8.15 6.32
N TRP A 98 7.21 -7.42 7.43
CA TRP A 98 7.58 -6.01 7.56
C TRP A 98 8.78 -5.77 8.46
N ASP A 99 9.49 -6.79 8.94
CA ASP A 99 10.62 -6.58 9.89
C ASP A 99 10.24 -5.68 11.09
N PRO A 100 9.36 -6.17 11.98
CA PRO A 100 8.82 -5.35 13.06
C PRO A 100 9.84 -5.01 14.14
N TYR A 101 11.01 -5.66 14.15
CA TYR A 101 12.05 -5.46 15.16
C TYR A 101 12.78 -4.14 15.00
N ASN A 102 12.80 -3.58 13.80
CA ASN A 102 13.43 -2.29 13.52
C ASN A 102 12.51 -1.09 13.84
N LEU A 103 11.20 -1.29 14.04
CA LEU A 103 10.24 -0.22 14.30
C LEU A 103 10.48 0.56 15.61
N PRO A 104 10.71 -0.09 16.78
CA PRO A 104 10.87 0.60 18.06
C PRO A 104 12.04 1.60 18.06
N ASP A 105 13.15 1.25 17.42
CA ASP A 105 14.36 2.08 17.39
C ASP A 105 14.38 3.05 16.20
N LYS A 106 13.47 2.91 15.24
CA LYS A 106 13.45 3.69 14.00
C LYS A 106 13.29 5.19 14.22
N ARG A 107 12.53 5.58 15.24
CA ARG A 107 12.39 6.99 15.62
C ARG A 107 13.73 7.58 16.07
N ASN A 108 14.53 6.80 16.81
CA ASN A 108 15.83 7.23 17.31
C ASN A 108 16.92 7.22 16.23
N SER A 109 16.78 6.41 15.17
CA SER A 109 17.77 6.36 14.08
C SER A 109 17.64 7.49 13.06
N ILE A 110 16.51 8.22 13.07
CA ILE A 110 16.22 9.31 12.12
C ILE A 110 16.48 10.70 12.74
N LEU A 111 16.58 10.78 14.07
CA LEU A 111 16.83 12.01 14.83
C LEU A 111 18.31 12.12 15.20
#